data_AF-A0A848Y242-F1
#
_entry.id   AF-A0A848Y242-F1
#
_cell.length_a   1.000
_cell.length_b   1.000
_cell.length_c   1.000
_cell.angle_alpha   90.00
_cell.angle_beta   90.00
_cell.angle_gamma   90.00
#
_symmetry.space_group_name_H-M   'P 1'
#
loop_
_entity.id
_entity.type
_entity.pdbx_description
1 polymer ?
#
loop_
_entity_poly.entity_id
_entity_poly.type
_entity_poly.pdbx_seq_one_letter_code
_entity_poly.pdbx_strand_id
1 'polypeptide(L)'
;MADRDQRKLAAIFVADLVGYSRLTEADEAGTLRRLKAAREQVIDLAIGEFGGRIVHTAGDGVLSEFPSVVDAVQCAANIQNAMIDHGRGEPEDPPLRFRIGVNLGDVMIDGDDLHGSGVNIAARLQEIAAPGAVCISETVYNQIRDETELDWESDGEHTLKNIERPIRVWHWFPAGMAAQKNDSDERGSQGLPSIAVLPFTNLSTDPDQDFFADGMTEDVITLLSTVPDLFVIARNSTIEFKGQTPDVREVATALGVRYVLEGSVRKAGNRIRVTAQLVDAISGSQIWGERYDRDLDDIFAVQDELAQGIVGAAQSPLLVAESSRASRKPTNKLDAWGNLVKARITMYAYRRQDMDAAEPFVRRALKIQPDYAPAHALLSLILAWRFYNGEYNEENLEVARTSAGLAARALELEANNPTVLVDIGYAYSWLGLFTRAATLAERALKLNPNSALNCAIAGAMLALVGRTDEGTALARKALVLSPRDPLAHMFHRSEGWTHYFAGNLETAKTCLQTAIGMKADPALERTFVAAILVRQGNKDLARRELDRVIQQGSRCVIENVFRARTTGTLWREFTDPIREIYDGPLPEHPDE
;
A
#
# COMPACT_ATOMS: atom_id res chain seq x y z
N MET A 1 63.38 13.21 7.87
CA MET A 1 62.24 12.95 8.76
C MET A 1 61.02 12.89 7.86
N ALA A 2 60.50 11.69 7.61
CA ALA A 2 59.32 11.50 6.77
C ALA A 2 58.11 12.05 7.51
N ASP A 3 57.31 12.85 6.81
CA ASP A 3 56.05 13.40 7.28
C ASP A 3 55.16 12.24 7.73
N ARG A 4 54.86 12.19 9.02
CA ARG A 4 54.09 11.11 9.62
C ARG A 4 52.64 11.60 9.53
N ASP A 5 51.89 11.14 8.51
CA ASP A 5 50.47 11.44 8.35
C ASP A 5 49.79 11.40 9.74
N GLN A 6 49.42 12.56 10.26
CA GLN A 6 48.96 12.70 11.64
C GLN A 6 47.57 12.08 11.75
N ARG A 7 47.54 10.83 12.20
CA ARG A 7 46.30 10.11 12.52
C ARG A 7 45.86 10.43 13.94
N LYS A 8 44.56 10.69 14.11
CA LYS A 8 43.93 10.80 15.43
C LYS A 8 42.56 10.14 15.43
N LEU A 9 42.13 9.73 16.62
CA LEU A 9 40.75 9.34 16.88
C LEU A 9 39.93 10.61 17.14
N ALA A 10 38.83 10.79 16.43
CA ALA A 10 37.95 11.95 16.60
C ALA A 10 36.49 11.56 16.42
N ALA A 11 35.60 12.28 17.11
CA ALA A 11 34.17 12.19 16.86
C ALA A 11 33.84 13.07 15.65
N ILE A 12 33.35 12.47 14.58
CA ILE A 12 33.01 13.13 13.33
C ILE A 12 31.52 13.33 13.26
N PHE A 13 31.14 14.58 13.01
CA PHE A 13 29.77 15.06 12.88
C PHE A 13 29.54 15.54 11.46
N VAL A 14 28.48 15.03 10.83
CA VAL A 14 28.04 15.46 9.49
C VAL A 14 26.58 15.85 9.56
N ALA A 15 26.25 17.06 9.11
CA ALA A 15 24.88 17.54 8.97
C ALA A 15 24.61 17.97 7.54
N ASP A 16 23.40 17.73 7.02
CA ASP A 16 23.00 18.16 5.68
C ASP A 16 21.49 18.47 5.60
N LEU A 17 21.09 19.37 4.70
CA LEU A 17 19.70 19.81 4.56
C LEU A 17 18.91 18.86 3.66
N VAL A 18 17.68 18.51 4.08
CA VAL A 18 16.80 17.68 3.26
C VAL A 18 16.22 18.47 2.09
N GLY A 19 16.53 18.02 0.87
CA GLY A 19 15.85 18.46 -0.35
C GLY A 19 16.23 19.85 -0.85
N TYR A 20 17.46 20.29 -0.61
CA TYR A 20 17.97 21.61 -1.00
C TYR A 20 17.65 22.01 -2.44
N SER A 21 17.87 21.11 -3.41
CA SER A 21 17.59 21.37 -4.84
C SER A 21 16.11 21.69 -5.15
N ARG A 22 15.17 21.14 -4.38
CA ARG A 22 13.73 21.35 -4.57
C ARG A 22 13.23 22.64 -3.92
N LEU A 23 13.84 23.04 -2.81
CA LEU A 23 13.51 24.30 -2.10
C LEU A 23 13.99 25.54 -2.87
N THR A 24 15.06 25.40 -3.66
CA THR A 24 15.59 26.46 -4.52
C THR A 24 14.75 26.73 -5.78
N GLU A 25 13.96 25.77 -6.27
CA GLU A 25 13.08 25.97 -7.44
C GLU A 25 11.83 26.83 -7.13
N ALA A 26 11.41 26.90 -5.86
CA ALA A 26 10.22 27.63 -5.44
C ALA A 26 10.50 29.10 -5.04
N ASP A 27 11.58 29.33 -4.27
CA ASP A 27 12.13 30.65 -3.95
C ASP A 27 13.61 30.51 -3.55
N GLU A 28 14.49 30.66 -4.55
CA GLU A 28 15.94 30.52 -4.39
C GLU A 28 16.50 31.53 -3.37
N ALA A 29 16.06 32.78 -3.43
CA ALA A 29 16.61 33.87 -2.62
C ALA A 29 16.09 33.87 -1.17
N GLY A 30 14.86 33.43 -0.94
CA GLY A 30 14.31 33.23 0.41
C GLY A 30 14.90 32.02 1.10
N THR A 31 14.99 30.88 0.41
CA THR A 31 15.56 29.64 0.95
C THR A 31 17.04 29.79 1.31
N LEU A 32 17.86 30.43 0.45
CA LEU A 32 19.27 30.69 0.74
C LEU A 32 19.46 31.58 1.98
N ARG A 33 18.61 32.59 2.19
CA ARG A 33 18.68 33.46 3.38
C ARG A 33 18.32 32.70 4.66
N ARG A 34 17.26 31.90 4.63
CA ARG A 34 16.83 31.08 5.78
C ARG A 34 17.85 30.00 6.11
N LEU A 35 18.41 29.34 5.10
CA LEU A 35 19.49 28.37 5.29
C LEU A 35 20.73 29.02 5.90
N LYS A 36 21.13 30.18 5.40
CA LYS A 36 22.27 30.91 5.94
C LYS A 36 22.04 31.31 7.40
N ALA A 37 20.84 31.79 7.74
CA ALA A 37 20.48 32.11 9.11
C ALA A 37 20.48 30.87 10.04
N ALA A 38 19.89 29.76 9.61
CA ALA A 38 19.91 28.51 10.36
C ALA A 38 21.34 27.97 10.56
N ARG A 39 22.19 28.08 9.54
CA ARG A 39 23.60 27.69 9.63
C ARG A 39 24.36 28.54 10.63
N GLU A 40 24.32 29.87 10.50
CA GLU A 40 25.10 30.78 11.34
C GLU A 40 24.58 30.88 12.77
N GLN A 41 23.25 30.84 12.97
CA GLN A 41 22.63 31.14 14.28
C GLN A 41 22.31 29.89 15.09
N VAL A 42 22.24 28.71 14.46
CA VAL A 42 21.90 27.45 15.14
C VAL A 42 23.05 26.46 15.02
N ILE A 43 23.44 26.09 13.80
CA ILE A 43 24.37 24.98 13.59
C ILE A 43 25.80 25.37 13.98
N ASP A 44 26.36 26.42 13.39
CA ASP A 44 27.76 26.81 13.62
C ASP A 44 27.98 27.29 15.06
N LEU A 45 26.99 27.98 15.63
CA LEU A 45 27.00 28.42 17.01
C LEU A 45 27.00 27.22 17.97
N ALA A 46 26.08 26.26 17.78
CA ALA A 46 26.03 25.06 18.62
C ALA A 46 27.31 24.23 18.49
N ILE A 47 27.87 24.07 17.28
CA ILE A 47 29.12 23.34 17.10
C ILE A 47 30.24 24.01 17.91
N GLY A 48 30.34 25.35 17.89
CA GLY A 48 31.32 26.08 18.68
C GLY A 48 31.10 25.98 20.21
N GLU A 49 29.85 26.07 20.67
CA GLU A 49 29.50 25.98 22.09
C GLU A 49 29.81 24.62 22.70
N PHE A 50 29.61 23.54 21.94
CA PHE A 50 29.94 22.17 22.33
C PHE A 50 31.40 21.79 22.01
N GLY A 51 32.27 22.78 21.74
CA GLY A 51 33.71 22.58 21.57
C GLY A 51 34.12 21.86 20.28
N GLY A 52 33.23 21.81 19.29
CA GLY A 52 33.50 21.28 17.97
C GLY A 52 34.27 22.27 17.08
N ARG A 53 35.01 21.73 16.11
CA ARG A 53 35.71 22.48 15.07
C ARG A 53 35.11 22.14 13.72
N ILE A 54 34.57 23.15 13.03
CA ILE A 54 34.10 23.01 11.65
C ILE A 54 35.33 22.81 10.75
N VAL A 55 35.34 21.71 10.01
CA VAL A 55 36.43 21.29 9.13
C VAL A 55 36.18 21.81 7.72
N HIS A 56 34.96 21.58 7.21
CA HIS A 56 34.55 22.06 5.90
C HIS A 56 33.04 22.25 5.82
N THR A 57 32.64 23.20 4.97
CA THR A 57 31.26 23.49 4.62
C THR A 57 31.07 23.37 3.11
N ALA A 58 30.32 22.36 2.66
CA ALA A 58 30.04 22.13 1.24
C ALA A 58 28.57 22.45 0.95
N GLY A 59 28.28 23.62 0.36
CA GLY A 59 26.90 24.02 0.11
C GLY A 59 26.10 24.15 1.40
N ASP A 60 25.11 23.29 1.59
CA ASP A 60 24.21 23.13 2.73
C ASP A 60 24.69 22.13 3.79
N GLY A 61 25.73 21.34 3.48
CA GLY A 61 26.31 20.36 4.40
C GLY A 61 27.43 20.93 5.30
N VAL A 62 27.54 20.42 6.52
CA VAL A 62 28.58 20.78 7.50
C VAL A 62 29.30 19.53 8.00
N LEU A 63 30.62 19.52 7.88
CA LEU A 63 31.51 18.50 8.46
C LEU A 63 32.29 19.12 9.61
N SER A 64 32.19 18.53 10.79
CA SER A 64 32.87 18.98 11.99
C SER A 64 33.50 17.84 12.76
N GLU A 65 34.55 18.15 13.52
CA GLU A 65 35.14 17.22 14.48
C GLU A 65 34.96 17.72 15.91
N PHE A 66 34.81 16.76 16.82
CA PHE A 66 34.70 17.00 18.24
C PHE A 66 35.76 16.19 18.99
N PRO A 67 36.37 16.76 20.04
CA PRO A 67 37.27 16.03 20.92
C PRO A 67 36.53 15.01 21.81
N SER A 68 35.22 15.20 22.01
CA SER A 68 34.35 14.38 22.84
C SER A 68 33.17 13.87 22.02
N VAL A 69 32.92 12.57 22.09
CA VAL A 69 31.76 11.96 21.41
C VAL A 69 30.45 12.34 22.08
N VAL A 70 30.46 12.54 23.41
CA VAL A 70 29.29 12.98 24.18
C VAL A 70 28.88 14.39 23.73
N ASP A 71 29.85 15.30 23.60
CA ASP A 71 29.58 16.68 23.18
C ASP A 71 29.08 16.73 21.74
N ALA A 72 29.63 15.91 20.84
CA ALA A 72 29.15 15.80 19.46
C ALA A 72 27.67 15.38 19.38
N VAL A 73 27.28 14.42 20.22
CA VAL A 73 25.92 13.89 20.26
C VAL A 73 24.94 14.86 20.93
N GLN A 74 25.36 15.51 22.02
CA GLN A 74 24.55 16.54 22.66
C GLN A 74 24.37 17.76 21.75
N CYS A 75 25.42 18.15 21.01
CA CYS A 75 25.35 19.16 19.96
C CYS A 75 24.32 18.77 18.90
N ALA A 76 24.36 17.53 18.39
CA ALA A 76 23.39 17.03 17.42
C ALA A 76 21.95 17.12 17.93
N ALA A 77 21.71 16.69 19.17
CA ALA A 77 20.40 16.76 19.78
C ALA A 77 19.93 18.21 20.00
N ASN A 78 20.83 19.10 20.43
CA ASN A 78 20.55 20.52 20.61
C ASN A 78 20.18 21.19 19.28
N ILE A 79 20.92 20.92 18.21
CA ILE A 79 20.63 21.42 16.86
C ILE A 79 19.24 20.97 16.41
N GLN A 80 18.91 19.69 16.51
CA GLN A 80 17.59 19.21 16.08
C GLN A 80 16.44 19.82 16.90
N ASN A 81 16.62 19.98 18.22
CA ASN A 81 15.63 20.66 19.06
C ASN A 81 15.47 22.14 18.68
N ALA A 82 16.57 22.87 18.50
CA ALA A 82 16.55 24.29 18.12
C ALA A 82 15.94 24.51 16.72
N MET A 83 16.14 23.57 15.79
CA MET A 83 15.54 23.62 14.46
C MET A 83 14.01 23.47 14.47
N ILE A 84 13.44 22.80 15.48
CA ILE A 84 11.97 22.76 15.67
C ILE A 84 11.43 24.15 15.99
N ASP A 85 12.11 24.89 16.84
CA ASP A 85 11.71 26.25 17.23
C ASP A 85 11.97 27.26 16.10
N HIS A 86 13.08 27.10 15.37
CA HIS A 86 13.43 27.94 14.21
C HIS A 86 12.50 27.71 13.00
N GLY A 87 11.85 26.53 12.91
CA GLY A 87 10.90 26.18 11.86
C GLY A 87 9.48 26.77 12.01
N ARG A 88 9.19 27.51 13.10
CA ARG A 88 7.87 28.13 13.36
C ARG A 88 7.66 29.50 12.67
N GLY A 89 8.37 29.75 11.56
CA GLY A 89 8.21 30.94 10.72
C GLY A 89 6.89 30.98 9.94
N GLU A 90 6.68 32.04 9.16
CA GLU A 90 5.43 32.39 8.47
C GLU A 90 4.73 31.19 7.75
N PRO A 91 3.39 31.10 7.80
CA PRO A 91 2.62 29.88 7.45
C PRO A 91 2.74 29.37 6.01
N GLU A 92 3.40 30.10 5.10
CA GLU A 92 3.50 29.74 3.68
C GLU A 92 4.81 29.02 3.32
N ASP A 93 5.80 28.96 4.23
CA ASP A 93 7.12 28.39 3.94
C ASP A 93 7.35 27.01 4.59
N PRO A 94 7.84 25.99 3.84
CA PRO A 94 8.16 24.69 4.42
C PRO A 94 9.34 24.76 5.40
N PRO A 95 9.32 23.97 6.51
CA PRO A 95 10.36 23.99 7.53
C PRO A 95 11.66 23.35 7.02
N LEU A 96 12.79 23.97 7.36
CA LEU A 96 14.13 23.42 7.09
C LEU A 96 14.38 22.23 8.02
N ARG A 97 14.71 21.06 7.45
CA ARG A 97 15.02 19.85 8.21
C ARG A 97 16.41 19.38 7.88
N PHE A 98 17.22 19.11 8.90
CA PHE A 98 18.57 18.57 8.75
C PHE A 98 18.60 17.09 9.12
N ARG A 99 19.50 16.37 8.48
CA ARG A 99 19.91 15.01 8.84
C ARG A 99 21.28 15.08 9.47
N ILE A 100 21.50 14.37 10.57
CA ILE A 100 22.79 14.39 11.28
C ILE A 100 23.31 12.97 11.46
N GLY A 101 24.59 12.76 11.14
CA GLY A 101 25.32 11.52 11.36
C GLY A 101 26.52 11.75 12.26
N VAL A 102 26.69 10.92 13.30
CA VAL A 102 27.85 10.99 14.20
C VAL A 102 28.56 9.63 14.27
N ASN A 103 29.87 9.65 14.07
CA ASN A 103 30.70 8.45 14.21
C ASN A 103 32.01 8.74 14.95
N LEU A 104 32.50 7.79 15.72
CA LEU A 104 33.84 7.83 16.30
C LEU A 104 34.75 6.92 15.48
N GLY A 105 35.86 7.46 14.96
CA GLY A 105 36.81 6.67 14.18
C GLY A 105 38.12 7.38 13.89
N ASP A 106 39.08 6.60 13.40
CA ASP A 106 40.38 7.13 12.99
C ASP A 106 40.24 8.01 11.75
N VAL A 107 40.86 9.18 11.81
CA VAL A 107 40.96 10.15 10.71
C VAL A 107 42.40 10.58 10.49
N MET A 108 42.73 10.89 9.24
CA MET A 108 43.98 11.50 8.81
C MET A 108 43.74 12.99 8.62
N ILE A 109 44.62 13.80 9.22
CA ILE A 109 44.62 15.24 9.06
C ILE A 109 45.37 15.58 7.77
N ASP A 110 44.71 16.27 6.84
CA ASP A 110 45.33 16.83 5.64
C ASP A 110 45.14 18.35 5.63
N GLY A 111 46.12 19.07 6.19
CA GLY A 111 46.02 20.51 6.43
C GLY A 111 44.87 20.86 7.39
N ASP A 112 43.87 21.58 6.87
CA ASP A 112 42.65 21.95 7.60
C ASP A 112 41.49 20.95 7.37
N ASP A 113 41.66 19.92 6.52
CA ASP A 113 40.64 18.94 6.18
C ASP A 113 40.84 17.58 6.90
N LEU A 114 39.81 16.74 6.89
CA LEU A 114 39.80 15.40 7.47
C LEU A 114 39.40 14.34 6.44
N HIS A 115 40.22 13.29 6.35
CA HIS A 115 39.95 12.15 5.48
C HIS A 115 40.08 10.83 6.24
N GLY A 116 39.29 9.83 5.86
CA GLY A 116 39.40 8.49 6.42
C GLY A 116 38.07 7.75 6.52
N SER A 117 38.14 6.49 6.96
CA SER A 117 36.95 5.66 7.16
C SER A 117 36.00 6.27 8.18
N GLY A 118 36.50 6.97 9.20
CA GLY A 118 35.68 7.65 10.20
C GLY A 118 34.73 8.69 9.61
N VAL A 119 35.23 9.50 8.67
CA VAL A 119 34.44 10.53 7.95
C VAL A 119 33.42 9.90 7.02
N ASN A 120 33.83 8.87 6.27
CA ASN A 120 32.93 8.16 5.37
C ASN A 120 31.75 7.52 6.12
N ILE A 121 31.99 6.91 7.28
CA ILE A 121 30.91 6.33 8.09
C ILE A 121 29.95 7.42 8.57
N ALA A 122 30.45 8.55 9.12
CA ALA A 122 29.60 9.64 9.59
C ALA A 122 28.71 10.22 8.47
N ALA A 123 29.27 10.42 7.27
CA ALA A 123 28.51 10.88 6.11
C ALA A 123 27.41 9.88 5.70
N ARG A 124 27.71 8.57 5.72
CA ARG A 124 26.69 7.54 5.40
C ARG A 124 25.61 7.43 6.46
N LEU A 125 25.97 7.59 7.74
CA LEU A 125 24.98 7.68 8.82
C LEU A 125 24.04 8.88 8.63
N GLN A 126 24.59 10.03 8.20
CA GLN A 126 23.77 11.19 7.87
C GLN A 126 22.83 10.93 6.68
N GLU A 127 23.31 10.26 5.63
CA GLU A 127 22.48 9.95 4.45
C GLU A 127 21.26 9.08 4.78
N ILE A 128 21.43 8.09 5.66
CA ILE A 128 20.35 7.17 6.10
C ILE A 128 19.46 7.77 7.20
N ALA A 129 19.88 8.86 7.84
CA ALA A 129 19.08 9.49 8.88
C ALA A 129 17.76 10.03 8.31
N ALA A 130 16.67 9.80 9.04
CA ALA A 130 15.38 10.41 8.69
C ALA A 130 15.45 11.95 8.83
N PRO A 131 14.62 12.71 8.09
CA PRO A 131 14.57 14.17 8.24
C PRO A 131 14.30 14.63 9.68
N GLY A 132 15.25 15.34 10.29
CA GLY A 132 15.18 15.79 11.70
C GLY A 132 15.74 14.79 12.72
N ALA A 133 16.32 13.67 12.26
CA ALA A 133 16.91 12.65 13.13
C ALA A 133 18.43 12.81 13.29
N VAL A 134 18.95 12.17 14.34
CA VAL A 134 20.38 11.94 14.55
C VAL A 134 20.64 10.44 14.43
N CYS A 135 21.57 10.02 13.57
CA CYS A 135 22.02 8.64 13.46
C CYS A 135 23.47 8.50 13.96
N ILE A 136 23.72 7.47 14.74
CA ILE A 136 25.03 7.20 15.32
C ILE A 136 25.45 5.75 15.08
N SER A 137 26.75 5.49 15.01
CA SER A 137 27.27 4.12 14.97
C SER A 137 27.19 3.45 16.33
N GLU A 138 27.19 2.12 16.35
CA GLU A 138 27.26 1.34 17.58
C GLU A 138 28.47 1.68 18.46
N THR A 139 29.61 2.04 17.86
CA THR A 139 30.78 2.52 18.60
C THR A 139 30.47 3.78 19.41
N VAL A 140 29.72 4.72 18.82
CA VAL A 140 29.29 5.94 19.51
C VAL A 140 28.28 5.59 20.60
N TYR A 141 27.25 4.81 20.27
CA TYR A 141 26.22 4.39 21.24
C TYR A 141 26.81 3.74 22.48
N ASN A 142 27.76 2.82 22.31
CA ASN A 142 28.41 2.13 23.42
C ASN A 142 29.19 3.07 24.36
N GLN A 143 29.62 4.24 23.88
CA GLN A 143 30.30 5.24 24.71
C GLN A 143 29.35 6.22 25.40
N ILE A 144 28.16 6.47 24.84
CA ILE A 144 27.25 7.50 25.35
C ILE A 144 26.05 6.94 26.14
N ARG A 145 25.77 5.63 26.04
CA ARG A 145 24.54 5.02 26.58
C ARG A 145 24.31 5.26 28.07
N ASP A 146 25.38 5.46 28.83
CA ASP A 146 25.35 5.67 30.28
C ASP A 146 25.57 7.16 30.65
N GLU A 147 25.87 8.02 29.67
CA GLU A 147 26.29 9.43 29.83
C GLU A 147 25.25 10.43 29.30
N THR A 148 24.21 9.97 28.61
CA THR A 148 23.14 10.81 28.04
C THR A 148 21.76 10.29 28.39
N GLU A 149 20.81 11.18 28.71
CA GLU A 149 19.40 10.84 28.96
C GLU A 149 18.56 10.78 27.66
N LEU A 150 19.20 10.51 26.52
CA LEU A 150 18.54 10.46 25.21
C LEU A 150 18.00 9.05 24.93
N ASP A 151 16.74 8.96 24.53
CA ASP A 151 16.09 7.69 24.19
C ASP A 151 16.48 7.22 22.77
N TRP A 152 17.56 6.43 22.68
CA TRP A 152 18.03 5.84 21.43
C TRP A 152 17.28 4.57 21.06
N GLU A 153 16.93 4.42 19.79
CA GLU A 153 16.39 3.16 19.25
C GLU A 153 17.40 2.51 18.30
N SER A 154 17.50 1.18 18.34
CA SER A 154 18.38 0.43 17.43
C SER A 154 17.71 0.24 16.08
N ASP A 155 18.41 0.59 15.01
CA ASP A 155 17.98 0.42 13.62
C ASP A 155 18.63 -0.80 12.94
N GLY A 156 19.24 -1.69 13.73
CA GLY A 156 19.87 -2.93 13.22
C GLY A 156 21.21 -2.71 12.51
N GLU A 157 21.68 -3.76 11.81
CA GLU A 157 22.93 -3.74 11.04
C GLU A 157 22.71 -3.22 9.62
N HIS A 158 23.50 -2.23 9.22
CA HIS A 158 23.45 -1.61 7.90
C HIS A 158 24.75 -1.88 7.13
N THR A 159 24.62 -2.38 5.90
CA THR A 159 25.73 -2.45 4.94
C THR A 159 25.84 -1.11 4.22
N LEU A 160 26.80 -0.28 4.64
CA LEU A 160 27.00 1.05 4.07
C LEU A 160 27.88 0.98 2.82
N LYS A 161 27.60 1.84 1.83
CA LYS A 161 28.35 1.90 0.56
C LYS A 161 29.85 2.11 0.84
N ASN A 162 30.70 1.26 0.25
CA ASN A 162 32.16 1.26 0.40
C ASN A 162 32.68 0.96 1.82
N ILE A 163 31.89 0.26 2.66
CA ILE A 163 32.31 -0.23 3.97
C ILE A 163 32.13 -1.76 4.00
N GLU A 164 33.22 -2.50 4.18
CA GLU A 164 33.24 -3.97 4.06
C GLU A 164 32.45 -4.71 5.16
N ARG A 165 32.27 -4.09 6.34
CA ARG A 165 31.59 -4.70 7.48
C ARG A 165 30.29 -3.96 7.78
N PRO A 166 29.17 -4.67 8.02
CA PRO A 166 27.95 -4.05 8.49
C PRO A 166 28.21 -3.26 9.78
N ILE A 167 27.60 -2.09 9.89
CA ILE A 167 27.66 -1.24 11.08
C ILE A 167 26.27 -1.21 11.68
N ARG A 168 26.17 -1.52 12.98
CA ARG A 168 24.92 -1.36 13.69
C ARG A 168 24.65 0.12 13.97
N VAL A 169 23.44 0.56 13.68
CA VAL A 169 23.03 1.97 13.72
C VAL A 169 22.01 2.18 14.83
N TRP A 170 22.08 3.35 15.45
CA TRP A 170 21.11 3.85 16.42
C TRP A 170 20.60 5.20 15.97
N HIS A 171 19.32 5.48 16.15
CA HIS A 171 18.74 6.79 15.86
C HIS A 171 18.10 7.43 17.09
N TRP A 172 17.99 8.75 17.03
CA TRP A 172 17.29 9.56 18.02
C TRP A 172 16.48 10.66 17.33
N PHE A 173 15.32 10.97 17.91
CA PHE A 173 14.42 12.04 17.48
C PHE A 173 14.10 12.99 18.64
N PRO A 174 13.91 14.29 18.36
CA PRO A 174 13.34 15.22 19.32
C PRO A 174 11.97 14.80 19.86
N ALA A 175 11.74 15.07 21.15
CA ALA A 175 10.44 14.85 21.78
C ALA A 175 9.33 15.65 21.06
N GLY A 176 8.27 14.96 20.62
CA GLY A 176 7.18 15.54 19.83
C GLY A 176 7.27 15.31 18.31
N MET A 177 8.45 14.93 17.78
CA MET A 177 8.58 14.43 16.39
C MET A 177 8.40 12.91 16.28
N ALA A 178 8.63 12.16 17.36
CA ALA A 178 8.33 10.72 17.43
C ALA A 178 6.85 10.39 17.12
N ALA A 179 5.92 11.32 17.37
CA ALA A 179 4.50 11.17 17.07
C ALA A 179 4.16 11.34 15.56
N GLN A 180 5.06 11.90 14.75
CA GLN A 180 4.92 11.93 13.28
C GLN A 180 5.46 10.67 12.59
N LYS A 181 6.08 9.75 13.35
CA LYS A 181 6.49 8.41 12.90
C LYS A 181 5.29 7.49 12.60
N ASN A 182 4.12 7.80 13.16
CA ASN A 182 2.94 6.93 13.09
C ASN A 182 2.13 7.02 11.78
N ASP A 183 2.39 7.96 10.86
CA ASP A 183 1.56 8.09 9.64
C ASP A 183 2.25 7.59 8.35
N SER A 184 3.57 7.40 8.38
CA SER A 184 4.35 6.86 7.26
C SER A 184 4.95 5.48 7.49
N ASP A 185 5.30 5.10 8.73
CA ASP A 185 5.91 3.78 9.03
C ASP A 185 4.89 2.67 9.37
N GLU A 186 3.62 2.99 9.66
CA GLU A 186 2.57 1.96 9.77
C GLU A 186 2.17 1.35 8.40
N ARG A 187 2.63 1.94 7.29
CA ARG A 187 2.34 1.43 5.95
C ARG A 187 3.33 0.36 5.46
N GLY A 188 4.42 0.11 6.22
CA GLY A 188 5.46 -0.87 5.85
C GLY A 188 6.10 -1.68 6.99
N SER A 189 5.72 -1.48 8.27
CA SER A 189 6.43 -2.08 9.42
C SER A 189 6.05 -3.51 9.78
N GLN A 190 6.26 -4.44 8.85
CA GLN A 190 6.52 -5.85 9.21
C GLN A 190 7.94 -6.30 8.85
N GLY A 191 8.87 -5.39 8.49
CA GLY A 191 10.23 -5.79 8.08
C GLY A 191 10.27 -6.70 6.85
N LEU A 192 9.12 -6.87 6.19
CA LEU A 192 8.92 -7.69 5.01
C LEU A 192 9.27 -6.86 3.76
N PRO A 193 9.95 -7.44 2.75
CA PRO A 193 10.10 -6.82 1.44
C PRO A 193 8.76 -6.26 0.92
N SER A 194 8.73 -5.00 0.50
CA SER A 194 7.54 -4.35 -0.07
C SER A 194 7.78 -3.92 -1.51
N ILE A 195 6.83 -4.21 -2.41
CA ILE A 195 6.98 -4.00 -3.86
C ILE A 195 5.74 -3.34 -4.46
N ALA A 196 5.95 -2.34 -5.31
CA ALA A 196 4.92 -1.81 -6.20
C ALA A 196 5.22 -2.21 -7.64
N VAL A 197 4.19 -2.59 -8.41
CA VAL A 197 4.33 -2.89 -9.84
C VAL A 197 3.71 -1.75 -10.64
N LEU A 198 4.55 -1.02 -11.37
CA LEU A 198 4.09 0.03 -12.27
C LEU A 198 3.41 -0.56 -13.51
N PRO A 199 2.41 0.14 -14.08
CA PRO A 199 1.80 -0.26 -15.35
C PRO A 199 2.88 -0.46 -16.43
N PHE A 200 2.93 -1.64 -17.03
CA PHE A 200 3.88 -1.92 -18.10
C PHE A 200 3.63 -0.97 -19.28
N THR A 201 4.71 -0.43 -19.85
CA THR A 201 4.62 0.47 -21.00
C THR A 201 4.42 -0.34 -22.28
N ASN A 202 3.36 -0.04 -23.05
CA ASN A 202 3.19 -0.60 -24.39
C ASN A 202 4.13 0.10 -25.38
N LEU A 203 5.08 -0.64 -25.94
CA LEU A 203 6.03 -0.17 -26.96
C LEU A 203 5.69 -0.68 -28.36
N SER A 204 4.45 -1.12 -28.56
CA SER A 204 3.91 -1.57 -29.84
C SER A 204 3.32 -0.40 -30.63
N THR A 205 3.25 -0.51 -31.96
CA THR A 205 2.72 0.54 -32.84
C THR A 205 1.18 0.61 -32.88
N ASP A 206 0.50 -0.32 -32.22
CA ASP A 206 -0.95 -0.49 -32.24
C ASP A 206 -1.53 -0.16 -30.85
N PRO A 207 -2.26 0.98 -30.72
CA PRO A 207 -2.87 1.41 -29.45
C PRO A 207 -3.92 0.43 -28.93
N ASP A 208 -4.55 -0.35 -29.82
CA ASP A 208 -5.48 -1.39 -29.41
C ASP A 208 -4.80 -2.47 -28.57
N GLN A 209 -3.47 -2.47 -28.40
CA GLN A 209 -2.71 -3.44 -27.61
C GLN A 209 -2.38 -2.98 -26.18
N ASP A 210 -2.84 -1.81 -25.75
CA ASP A 210 -2.65 -1.33 -24.37
C ASP A 210 -3.24 -2.28 -23.33
N PHE A 211 -4.33 -2.99 -23.67
CA PHE A 211 -4.92 -4.01 -22.81
C PHE A 211 -3.93 -5.13 -22.47
N PHE A 212 -2.95 -5.38 -23.33
CA PHE A 212 -1.98 -6.45 -23.16
C PHE A 212 -0.96 -6.10 -22.07
N ALA A 213 -0.47 -4.86 -22.08
CA ALA A 213 0.40 -4.36 -21.03
C ALA A 213 -0.34 -4.23 -19.69
N ASP A 214 -1.62 -3.82 -19.73
CA ASP A 214 -2.48 -3.80 -18.54
C ASP A 214 -2.70 -5.19 -17.94
N GLY A 215 -2.98 -6.19 -18.77
CA GLY A 215 -3.17 -7.58 -18.33
C GLY A 215 -1.89 -8.19 -17.75
N MET A 216 -0.73 -7.93 -18.38
CA MET A 216 0.57 -8.35 -17.84
C MET A 216 0.82 -7.77 -16.45
N THR A 217 0.52 -6.48 -16.26
CA THR A 217 0.67 -5.80 -14.96
C THR A 217 -0.18 -6.48 -13.88
N GLU A 218 -1.45 -6.76 -14.19
CA GLU A 218 -2.39 -7.40 -13.25
C GLU A 218 -1.98 -8.84 -12.88
N ASP A 219 -1.56 -9.62 -13.88
CA ASP A 219 -1.14 -11.00 -13.66
C ASP A 219 0.14 -11.07 -12.81
N VAL A 220 1.10 -10.16 -13.04
CA VAL A 220 2.32 -10.07 -12.23
C VAL A 220 2.01 -9.69 -10.78
N ILE A 221 1.15 -8.69 -10.56
CA ILE A 221 0.70 -8.32 -9.21
C ILE A 221 0.00 -9.49 -8.54
N THR A 222 -0.86 -10.21 -9.27
CA THR A 222 -1.58 -11.39 -8.75
C THR A 222 -0.61 -12.47 -8.32
N LEU A 223 0.39 -12.79 -9.15
CA LEU A 223 1.42 -13.79 -8.86
C LEU A 223 2.27 -13.38 -7.66
N LEU A 224 2.77 -12.14 -7.62
CA LEU A 224 3.56 -11.64 -6.49
C LEU A 224 2.75 -11.63 -5.19
N SER A 225 1.44 -11.35 -5.24
CA SER A 225 0.59 -11.33 -4.04
C SER A 225 0.38 -12.72 -3.42
N THR A 226 0.70 -13.80 -4.15
CA THR A 226 0.69 -15.17 -3.61
C THR A 226 1.91 -15.49 -2.74
N VAL A 227 2.96 -14.67 -2.79
CA VAL A 227 4.21 -14.89 -2.07
C VAL A 227 4.02 -14.50 -0.60
N PRO A 228 4.14 -15.44 0.34
CA PRO A 228 4.16 -15.12 1.77
C PRO A 228 5.31 -14.15 2.05
N ASP A 229 5.15 -13.28 3.04
CA ASP A 229 6.23 -12.41 3.50
C ASP A 229 6.72 -11.37 2.46
N LEU A 230 5.95 -11.14 1.37
CA LEU A 230 6.16 -10.06 0.39
C LEU A 230 4.94 -9.15 0.35
N PHE A 231 5.09 -7.89 0.75
CA PHE A 231 4.03 -6.90 0.72
C PHE A 231 3.89 -6.30 -0.69
N VAL A 232 2.79 -6.56 -1.38
CA VAL A 232 2.59 -6.11 -2.77
C VAL A 232 1.53 -5.01 -2.81
N ILE A 233 1.87 -3.87 -3.40
CA ILE A 233 0.91 -2.80 -3.68
C ILE A 233 0.04 -3.20 -4.86
N ALA A 234 -1.28 -3.12 -4.66
CA ALA A 234 -2.24 -3.44 -5.70
C ALA A 234 -2.17 -2.45 -6.88
N ARG A 235 -2.53 -2.93 -8.07
CA ARG A 235 -2.49 -2.20 -9.35
C ARG A 235 -3.14 -0.83 -9.30
N ASN A 236 -4.21 -0.72 -8.52
CA ASN A 236 -5.03 0.48 -8.43
C ASN A 236 -4.28 1.68 -7.84
N SER A 237 -3.29 1.43 -6.98
CA SER A 237 -2.45 2.48 -6.42
C SER A 237 -1.31 2.90 -7.35
N THR A 238 -1.01 2.13 -8.40
CA THR A 238 0.06 2.46 -9.38
C THR A 238 -0.46 3.00 -10.70
N ILE A 239 -1.78 3.01 -10.92
CA ILE A 239 -2.39 3.40 -12.20
C ILE A 239 -2.19 4.89 -12.54
N GLU A 240 -2.03 5.74 -11.52
CA GLU A 240 -1.77 7.18 -11.71
C GLU A 240 -0.45 7.44 -12.46
N PHE A 241 0.50 6.51 -12.35
CA PHE A 241 1.79 6.57 -13.03
C PHE A 241 1.74 6.05 -14.48
N LYS A 242 0.58 5.59 -14.97
CA LYS A 242 0.45 5.06 -16.33
C LYS A 242 0.77 6.13 -17.38
N GLY A 243 1.65 5.80 -18.32
CA GLY A 243 2.07 6.70 -19.39
C GLY A 243 3.01 7.82 -18.93
N GLN A 244 3.47 7.79 -17.69
CA GLN A 244 4.49 8.66 -17.14
C GLN A 244 5.81 7.92 -17.02
N THR A 245 6.90 8.65 -16.88
CA THR A 245 8.23 8.12 -16.51
C THR A 245 8.63 8.74 -15.17
N PRO A 246 7.94 8.37 -14.07
CA PRO A 246 8.21 8.95 -12.75
C PRO A 246 9.57 8.47 -12.21
N ASP A 247 10.19 9.28 -11.35
CA ASP A 247 11.34 8.80 -10.58
C ASP A 247 10.85 7.68 -9.63
N VAL A 248 11.50 6.52 -9.71
CA VAL A 248 11.20 5.36 -8.88
C VAL A 248 11.22 5.69 -7.38
N ARG A 249 12.09 6.61 -6.94
CA ARG A 249 12.18 7.05 -5.54
C ARG A 249 10.93 7.80 -5.10
N GLU A 250 10.35 8.61 -6.00
CA GLU A 250 9.11 9.32 -5.74
C GLU A 250 7.93 8.34 -5.66
N VAL A 251 7.85 7.37 -6.58
CA VAL A 251 6.84 6.30 -6.55
C VAL A 251 6.91 5.52 -5.25
N ALA A 252 8.12 5.11 -4.85
CA ALA A 252 8.36 4.34 -3.65
C ALA A 252 7.98 5.09 -2.37
N THR A 253 8.36 6.36 -2.27
CA THR A 253 7.96 7.23 -1.16
C THR A 253 6.45 7.43 -1.13
N ALA A 254 5.84 7.67 -2.29
CA ALA A 254 4.41 7.91 -2.42
C ALA A 254 3.56 6.70 -2.03
N LEU A 255 4.05 5.49 -2.29
CA LEU A 255 3.35 4.22 -2.05
C LEU A 255 3.83 3.48 -0.80
N GLY A 256 4.89 3.97 -0.14
CA GLY A 256 5.47 3.33 1.05
C GLY A 256 6.13 1.98 0.76
N VAL A 257 6.74 1.80 -0.42
CA VAL A 257 7.39 0.53 -0.81
C VAL A 257 8.90 0.66 -0.92
N ARG A 258 9.60 -0.45 -0.71
CA ARG A 258 11.06 -0.54 -0.89
C ARG A 258 11.44 -0.79 -2.33
N TYR A 259 10.69 -1.64 -3.03
CA TYR A 259 10.99 -2.05 -4.38
C TYR A 259 9.92 -1.57 -5.35
N VAL A 260 10.35 -1.23 -6.56
CA VAL A 260 9.44 -0.91 -7.66
C VAL A 260 9.80 -1.77 -8.85
N LEU A 261 8.81 -2.49 -9.38
CA LEU A 261 8.89 -3.20 -10.63
C LEU A 261 8.37 -2.31 -11.74
N GLU A 262 9.20 -2.09 -12.75
CA GLU A 262 8.79 -1.43 -13.98
C GLU A 262 9.09 -2.33 -15.18
N GLY A 263 8.38 -2.10 -16.27
CA GLY A 263 8.55 -2.93 -17.45
C GLY A 263 7.89 -2.39 -18.69
N SER A 264 8.17 -3.05 -19.80
CA SER A 264 7.57 -2.73 -21.08
C SER A 264 7.23 -3.99 -21.85
N VAL A 265 6.20 -3.88 -22.67
CA VAL A 265 5.76 -4.95 -23.54
C VAL A 265 5.71 -4.45 -24.97
N ARG A 266 6.29 -5.21 -25.90
CA ARG A 266 6.22 -4.96 -27.33
C ARG A 266 5.74 -6.22 -28.03
N LYS A 267 4.64 -6.12 -28.75
CA LYS A 267 4.13 -7.19 -29.61
C LYS A 267 4.35 -6.83 -31.08
N ALA A 268 4.87 -7.79 -31.82
CA ALA A 268 5.09 -7.71 -33.27
C ALA A 268 4.60 -9.01 -33.92
N GLY A 269 3.39 -8.98 -34.49
CA GLY A 269 2.73 -10.18 -35.00
C GLY A 269 2.47 -11.19 -33.89
N ASN A 270 3.02 -12.40 -34.05
CA ASN A 270 2.95 -13.48 -33.05
C ASN A 270 4.08 -13.45 -32.02
N ARG A 271 5.03 -12.51 -32.11
CA ARG A 271 6.16 -12.44 -31.17
C ARG A 271 5.98 -11.33 -30.16
N ILE A 272 6.33 -11.62 -28.92
CA ILE A 272 6.25 -10.70 -27.80
C ILE A 272 7.63 -10.56 -27.20
N ARG A 273 7.97 -9.31 -26.91
CA ARG A 273 9.09 -8.94 -26.06
C ARG A 273 8.57 -8.32 -24.78
N VAL A 274 8.88 -8.94 -23.66
CA VAL A 274 8.63 -8.38 -22.32
C VAL A 274 9.98 -8.03 -21.70
N THR A 275 10.10 -6.80 -21.21
CA THR A 275 11.24 -6.38 -20.40
C THR A 275 10.69 -6.01 -19.03
N ALA A 276 11.29 -6.51 -17.97
CA ALA A 276 10.95 -6.11 -16.60
C ALA A 276 12.21 -5.90 -15.80
N GLN A 277 12.17 -4.93 -14.89
CA GLN A 277 13.27 -4.62 -14.01
C GLN A 277 12.76 -4.23 -12.64
N LEU A 278 13.44 -4.75 -11.62
CA LEU A 278 13.19 -4.50 -10.22
C LEU A 278 14.23 -3.51 -9.72
N VAL A 279 13.77 -2.41 -9.16
CA VAL A 279 14.60 -1.32 -8.65
C VAL A 279 14.41 -1.23 -7.14
N ASP A 280 15.51 -1.18 -6.39
CA ASP A 280 15.49 -0.80 -4.97
C ASP A 280 15.43 0.72 -4.89
N ALA A 281 14.35 1.25 -4.32
CA ALA A 281 14.11 2.67 -4.26
C ALA A 281 14.95 3.39 -3.20
N ILE A 282 15.53 2.67 -2.23
CA ILE A 282 16.43 3.26 -1.23
C ILE A 282 17.75 3.61 -1.90
N SER A 283 18.33 2.68 -2.66
CA SER A 283 19.59 2.89 -3.38
C SER A 283 19.38 3.57 -4.74
N GLY A 284 18.19 3.45 -5.34
CA GLY A 284 17.93 3.76 -6.75
C GLY A 284 18.60 2.78 -7.72
N SER A 285 19.09 1.63 -7.22
CA SER A 285 19.79 0.66 -8.07
C SER A 285 18.82 -0.37 -8.63
N GLN A 286 18.97 -0.67 -9.92
CA GLN A 286 18.37 -1.87 -10.51
C GLN A 286 19.02 -3.11 -9.88
N ILE A 287 18.22 -3.91 -9.18
CA ILE A 287 18.68 -5.14 -8.52
C ILE A 287 18.41 -6.39 -9.36
N TRP A 288 17.48 -6.29 -10.31
CA TRP A 288 17.20 -7.35 -11.28
C TRP A 288 16.61 -6.76 -12.55
N GLY A 289 16.83 -7.42 -13.67
CA GLY A 289 16.09 -7.15 -14.88
C GLY A 289 16.31 -8.25 -15.89
N GLU A 290 15.23 -8.60 -16.57
CA GLU A 290 15.20 -9.67 -17.55
C GLU A 290 14.46 -9.23 -18.80
N ARG A 291 14.82 -9.89 -19.90
CA ARG A 291 14.18 -9.70 -21.20
C ARG A 291 13.78 -11.04 -21.77
N TYR A 292 12.49 -11.17 -22.03
CA TYR A 292 11.89 -12.35 -22.61
C TYR A 292 11.47 -12.04 -24.05
N ASP A 293 12.00 -12.82 -24.99
CA ASP A 293 11.54 -12.87 -26.38
C ASP A 293 10.88 -14.24 -26.60
N ARG A 294 9.56 -14.26 -26.81
CA ARG A 294 8.75 -15.47 -26.96
C ARG A 294 7.65 -15.33 -28.01
N ASP A 295 7.07 -16.46 -28.40
CA ASP A 295 5.80 -16.47 -29.13
C ASP A 295 4.64 -16.16 -28.18
N LEU A 296 3.58 -15.57 -28.74
CA LEU A 296 2.39 -15.08 -28.05
C LEU A 296 1.69 -16.19 -27.25
N ASP A 297 1.76 -17.42 -27.75
CA ASP A 297 1.15 -18.61 -27.16
C ASP A 297 1.84 -19.09 -25.87
N ASP A 298 3.07 -18.63 -25.61
CA ASP A 298 3.86 -18.98 -24.42
C ASP A 298 3.86 -17.89 -23.34
N ILE A 299 2.94 -16.91 -23.42
CA ILE A 299 2.92 -15.76 -22.51
C ILE A 299 2.81 -16.13 -21.02
N PHE A 300 2.05 -17.17 -20.69
CA PHE A 300 1.92 -17.64 -19.30
C PHE A 300 3.24 -18.17 -18.75
N ALA A 301 4.09 -18.76 -19.61
CA ALA A 301 5.43 -19.17 -19.19
C ALA A 301 6.32 -17.95 -18.89
N VAL A 302 6.17 -16.86 -19.65
CA VAL A 302 6.86 -15.59 -19.38
C VAL A 302 6.39 -14.99 -18.05
N GLN A 303 5.10 -15.04 -17.74
CA GLN A 303 4.55 -14.55 -16.47
C GLN A 303 5.13 -15.32 -15.28
N ASP A 304 5.14 -16.65 -15.36
CA ASP A 304 5.70 -17.52 -14.32
C ASP A 304 7.21 -17.28 -14.13
N GLU A 305 7.97 -17.21 -15.23
CA GLU A 305 9.42 -16.94 -15.20
C GLU A 305 9.73 -15.56 -14.62
N LEU A 306 8.93 -14.55 -14.98
CA LEU A 306 9.10 -13.17 -14.52
C LEU A 306 8.75 -13.05 -13.03
N ALA A 307 7.65 -13.66 -12.57
CA ALA A 307 7.33 -13.72 -11.15
C ALA A 307 8.41 -14.44 -10.34
N GLN A 308 8.90 -15.59 -10.80
CA GLN A 308 9.99 -16.32 -10.15
C GLN A 308 11.29 -15.51 -10.10
N GLY A 309 11.63 -14.82 -11.20
CA GLY A 309 12.81 -13.97 -11.28
C GLY A 309 12.74 -12.80 -10.30
N ILE A 310 11.58 -12.14 -10.19
CA ILE A 310 11.34 -11.04 -9.26
C ILE A 310 11.41 -11.53 -7.82
N VAL A 311 10.76 -12.65 -7.50
CA VAL A 311 10.78 -13.25 -6.16
C VAL A 311 12.20 -13.65 -5.77
N GLY A 312 12.93 -14.31 -6.67
CA GLY A 312 14.33 -14.69 -6.43
C GLY A 312 15.25 -13.49 -6.21
N ALA A 313 15.03 -12.40 -6.95
CA ALA A 313 15.77 -11.14 -6.78
C ALA A 313 15.40 -10.38 -5.50
N ALA A 314 14.12 -10.45 -5.08
CA ALA A 314 13.62 -9.80 -3.88
C ALA A 314 13.95 -10.59 -2.58
N GLN A 315 14.26 -11.89 -2.66
CA GLN A 315 14.29 -12.80 -1.50
C GLN A 315 15.64 -13.49 -1.15
N SER A 316 16.81 -13.17 -1.73
CA SER A 316 18.05 -13.86 -1.29
C SER A 316 19.21 -12.94 -0.94
N PRO A 317 19.90 -13.23 0.18
CA PRO A 317 20.62 -14.49 0.32
C PRO A 317 20.15 -15.46 1.44
N LEU A 318 18.85 -15.80 1.55
CA LEU A 318 18.38 -17.01 2.27
C LEU A 318 16.86 -17.25 2.07
N LEU A 319 16.45 -17.77 0.90
CA LEU A 319 15.27 -18.65 0.73
C LEU A 319 15.23 -19.23 -0.70
N VAL A 320 16.30 -19.93 -1.07
CA VAL A 320 16.23 -20.95 -2.13
C VAL A 320 15.96 -22.28 -1.44
N ALA A 321 14.68 -22.62 -1.27
CA ALA A 321 14.12 -23.97 -1.20
C ALA A 321 12.81 -23.96 -0.38
N GLU A 322 11.68 -23.65 -1.03
CA GLU A 322 10.35 -24.25 -0.79
C GLU A 322 9.24 -23.46 -1.50
N SER A 323 9.18 -23.52 -2.83
CA SER A 323 7.94 -23.28 -3.59
C SER A 323 8.10 -23.83 -5.00
N SER A 324 8.12 -25.15 -5.10
CA SER A 324 7.97 -25.86 -6.37
C SER A 324 6.95 -26.96 -6.15
N ARG A 325 5.67 -26.63 -6.36
CA ARG A 325 4.64 -27.54 -6.86
C ARG A 325 3.30 -26.83 -7.03
N ALA A 326 3.06 -26.37 -8.25
CA ALA A 326 1.76 -26.49 -8.90
C ALA A 326 1.93 -26.26 -10.41
N SER A 327 2.54 -27.22 -11.11
CA SER A 327 2.32 -27.33 -12.55
C SER A 327 0.89 -27.77 -12.81
N ARG A 328 0.14 -27.00 -13.62
CA ARG A 328 -0.87 -27.50 -14.57
C ARG A 328 -1.20 -26.43 -15.63
N LYS A 329 -0.70 -26.65 -16.85
CA LYS A 329 -1.28 -26.15 -18.13
C LYS A 329 -2.50 -27.04 -18.49
N PRO A 330 -3.52 -26.57 -19.24
CA PRO A 330 -3.39 -26.27 -20.67
C PRO A 330 -4.00 -24.93 -21.15
N THR A 331 -3.33 -24.42 -22.18
CA THR A 331 -3.77 -23.54 -23.29
C THR A 331 -5.25 -23.12 -23.31
N ASN A 332 -5.51 -21.81 -23.28
CA ASN A 332 -6.70 -21.25 -23.93
C ASN A 332 -6.44 -19.90 -24.60
N LYS A 333 -7.17 -19.70 -25.71
CA LYS A 333 -6.98 -18.70 -26.75
C LYS A 333 -7.12 -17.28 -26.18
N LEU A 334 -6.17 -16.40 -26.52
CA LEU A 334 -6.09 -15.00 -26.07
C LEU A 334 -7.41 -14.22 -26.10
N ASP A 335 -8.36 -14.60 -26.95
CA ASP A 335 -9.66 -13.94 -27.02
C ASP A 335 -10.50 -14.14 -25.75
N ALA A 336 -10.47 -15.30 -25.09
CA ALA A 336 -11.27 -15.52 -23.86
C ALA A 336 -10.68 -14.75 -22.67
N TRP A 337 -9.36 -14.84 -22.49
CA TRP A 337 -8.63 -14.10 -21.47
C TRP A 337 -8.73 -12.58 -21.68
N GLY A 338 -8.50 -12.10 -22.91
CA GLY A 338 -8.58 -10.67 -23.24
C GLY A 338 -9.98 -10.09 -23.03
N ASN A 339 -11.04 -10.87 -23.28
CA ASN A 339 -12.41 -10.47 -22.93
C ASN A 339 -12.62 -10.40 -21.40
N LEU A 340 -12.03 -11.31 -20.62
CA LEU A 340 -12.15 -11.27 -19.17
C LEU A 340 -11.43 -10.05 -18.56
N VAL A 341 -10.24 -9.72 -19.06
CA VAL A 341 -9.50 -8.51 -18.67
C VAL A 341 -10.30 -7.26 -19.00
N LYS A 342 -10.88 -7.17 -20.21
CA LYS A 342 -11.76 -6.06 -20.60
C LYS A 342 -12.93 -5.92 -19.63
N ALA A 343 -13.58 -7.02 -19.26
CA ALA A 343 -14.69 -6.99 -18.30
C ALA A 343 -14.27 -6.43 -16.93
N ARG A 344 -13.13 -6.87 -16.39
CA ARG A 344 -12.62 -6.38 -15.10
C ARG A 344 -12.26 -4.90 -15.12
N ILE A 345 -11.58 -4.44 -16.18
CA ILE A 345 -11.29 -3.01 -16.37
C ILE A 345 -12.58 -2.21 -16.53
N THR A 346 -13.58 -2.77 -17.21
CA THR A 346 -14.86 -2.09 -17.42
C THR A 346 -15.63 -1.93 -16.11
N MET A 347 -15.61 -2.93 -15.23
CA MET A 347 -16.32 -2.86 -13.94
C MET A 347 -15.62 -2.00 -12.87
N TYR A 348 -14.56 -1.28 -13.23
CA TYR A 348 -13.61 -0.65 -12.30
C TYR A 348 -14.25 0.22 -11.22
N ALA A 349 -15.35 0.95 -11.50
CA ALA A 349 -16.00 1.80 -10.50
C ALA A 349 -17.24 1.17 -9.84
N TYR A 350 -17.54 -0.10 -10.15
CA TYR A 350 -18.67 -0.88 -9.60
C TYR A 350 -19.99 -0.10 -9.66
N ARG A 351 -20.23 0.65 -10.75
CA ARG A 351 -21.50 1.33 -11.03
C ARG A 351 -22.39 0.40 -11.83
N ARG A 352 -23.71 0.63 -11.79
CA ARG A 352 -24.69 -0.14 -12.57
C ARG A 352 -24.31 -0.23 -14.06
N GLN A 353 -24.03 0.93 -14.66
CA GLN A 353 -23.61 1.03 -16.06
C GLN A 353 -22.32 0.26 -16.36
N ASP A 354 -21.39 0.18 -15.40
CA ASP A 354 -20.10 -0.48 -15.56
C ASP A 354 -20.27 -2.00 -15.54
N MET A 355 -21.14 -2.50 -14.65
CA MET A 355 -21.52 -3.92 -14.59
C MET A 355 -22.24 -4.36 -15.87
N ASP A 356 -23.18 -3.54 -16.35
CA ASP A 356 -23.92 -3.79 -17.58
C ASP A 356 -23.00 -3.77 -18.82
N ALA A 357 -21.99 -2.89 -18.84
CA ALA A 357 -20.99 -2.84 -19.90
C ALA A 357 -19.96 -3.98 -19.83
N ALA A 358 -19.67 -4.52 -18.64
CA ALA A 358 -18.72 -5.61 -18.44
C ALA A 358 -19.29 -6.98 -18.85
N GLU A 359 -20.58 -7.23 -18.62
CA GLU A 359 -21.23 -8.53 -18.88
C GLU A 359 -21.04 -9.09 -20.30
N PRO A 360 -21.22 -8.30 -21.39
CA PRO A 360 -21.04 -8.78 -22.75
C PRO A 360 -19.65 -9.37 -23.01
N PHE A 361 -18.60 -8.78 -22.41
CA PHE A 361 -17.24 -9.30 -22.52
C PHE A 361 -17.11 -10.65 -21.81
N VAL A 362 -17.64 -10.80 -20.60
CA VAL A 362 -17.60 -12.08 -19.86
C VAL A 362 -18.38 -13.17 -20.62
N ARG A 363 -19.55 -12.85 -21.17
CA ARG A 363 -20.32 -13.79 -21.99
C ARG A 363 -19.59 -14.18 -23.27
N ARG A 364 -18.86 -13.27 -23.89
CA ARG A 364 -18.01 -13.58 -25.04
C ARG A 364 -16.86 -14.51 -24.65
N ALA A 365 -16.24 -14.29 -23.49
CA ALA A 365 -15.22 -15.19 -22.96
C ALA A 365 -15.77 -16.62 -22.76
N LEU A 366 -16.97 -16.76 -22.19
CA LEU A 366 -17.64 -18.07 -22.01
C LEU A 366 -18.09 -18.71 -23.33
N LYS A 367 -18.44 -17.92 -24.36
CA LYS A 367 -18.73 -18.45 -25.70
C LYS A 367 -17.48 -19.03 -26.36
N ILE A 368 -16.32 -18.43 -26.12
CA ILE A 368 -15.03 -18.89 -26.66
C ILE A 368 -14.53 -20.10 -25.86
N GLN A 369 -14.65 -20.06 -24.54
CA GLN A 369 -14.22 -21.10 -23.61
C GLN A 369 -15.33 -21.37 -22.58
N PRO A 370 -16.21 -22.35 -22.85
CA PRO A 370 -17.34 -22.66 -21.96
C PRO A 370 -16.95 -23.10 -20.55
N ASP A 371 -15.75 -23.66 -20.36
CA ASP A 371 -15.24 -24.13 -19.08
C ASP A 371 -14.24 -23.14 -18.43
N TYR A 372 -14.35 -21.84 -18.73
CA TYR A 372 -13.46 -20.83 -18.16
C TYR A 372 -13.90 -20.41 -16.75
N ALA A 373 -13.32 -21.03 -15.71
CA ALA A 373 -13.78 -20.85 -14.32
C ALA A 373 -13.77 -19.38 -13.84
N PRO A 374 -12.72 -18.56 -14.09
CA PRO A 374 -12.75 -17.13 -13.77
C PRO A 374 -13.88 -16.34 -14.47
N ALA A 375 -14.28 -16.73 -15.68
CA ALA A 375 -15.39 -16.07 -16.36
C ALA A 375 -16.76 -16.44 -15.77
N HIS A 376 -16.94 -17.70 -15.35
CA HIS A 376 -18.12 -18.11 -14.58
C HIS A 376 -18.21 -17.35 -13.25
N ALA A 377 -17.09 -17.24 -12.52
CA ALA A 377 -17.02 -16.51 -11.26
C ALA A 377 -17.35 -15.02 -11.43
N LEU A 378 -16.78 -14.37 -12.44
CA LEU A 378 -17.02 -12.95 -12.70
C LEU A 378 -18.46 -12.67 -13.16
N LEU A 379 -19.04 -13.53 -13.99
CA LEU A 379 -20.46 -13.40 -14.37
C LEU A 379 -21.38 -13.64 -13.17
N SER A 380 -21.05 -14.59 -12.30
CA SER A 380 -21.76 -14.80 -11.04
C SER A 380 -21.78 -13.53 -10.18
N LEU A 381 -20.63 -12.87 -10.03
CA LEU A 381 -20.52 -11.61 -9.30
C LEU A 381 -21.37 -10.50 -9.91
N ILE A 382 -21.30 -10.30 -11.23
CA ILE A 382 -22.11 -9.28 -11.93
C ILE A 382 -23.61 -9.52 -11.70
N LEU A 383 -24.07 -10.77 -11.84
CA LEU A 383 -25.48 -11.11 -11.65
C LEU A 383 -25.91 -11.02 -10.18
N ALA A 384 -25.07 -11.41 -9.23
CA ALA A 384 -25.36 -11.26 -7.80
C ALA A 384 -25.50 -9.78 -7.42
N TRP A 385 -24.62 -8.92 -7.93
CA TRP A 385 -24.70 -7.48 -7.76
C TRP A 385 -25.99 -6.92 -8.37
N ARG A 386 -26.36 -7.35 -9.59
CA ARG A 386 -27.60 -6.94 -10.25
C ARG A 386 -28.84 -7.34 -9.44
N PHE A 387 -28.88 -8.56 -8.93
CA PHE A 387 -29.95 -9.04 -8.07
C PHE A 387 -30.10 -8.20 -6.79
N TYR A 388 -28.98 -7.80 -6.18
CA TYR A 388 -29.00 -6.98 -4.97
C TYR A 388 -29.46 -5.54 -5.25
N ASN A 389 -29.17 -4.99 -6.43
CA ASN A 389 -29.53 -3.62 -6.80
C ASN A 389 -30.81 -3.56 -7.68
N GLY A 390 -31.49 -4.69 -7.86
CA GLY A 390 -32.74 -4.81 -8.61
C GLY A 390 -33.97 -4.91 -7.71
N GLU A 391 -35.15 -4.69 -8.30
CA GLU A 391 -36.45 -4.87 -7.65
C GLU A 391 -36.66 -6.32 -7.18
N TYR A 392 -37.39 -6.51 -6.09
CA TYR A 392 -37.71 -7.86 -5.63
C TYR A 392 -38.88 -8.45 -6.43
N ASN A 393 -38.56 -9.27 -7.44
CA ASN A 393 -39.54 -9.95 -8.30
C ASN A 393 -38.97 -11.29 -8.82
N GLU A 394 -39.82 -12.11 -9.44
CA GLU A 394 -39.44 -13.44 -9.93
C GLU A 394 -38.30 -13.41 -10.96
N GLU A 395 -38.25 -12.37 -11.80
CA GLU A 395 -37.18 -12.18 -12.78
C GLU A 395 -35.82 -12.00 -12.10
N ASN A 396 -35.74 -11.13 -11.09
CA ASN A 396 -34.52 -10.94 -10.32
C ASN A 396 -34.17 -12.14 -9.44
N LEU A 397 -35.15 -12.90 -8.95
CA LEU A 397 -34.88 -14.18 -8.27
C LEU A 397 -34.24 -15.21 -9.22
N GLU A 398 -34.65 -15.24 -10.49
CA GLU A 398 -33.99 -16.08 -11.51
C GLU A 398 -32.55 -15.63 -11.78
N VAL A 399 -32.27 -14.32 -11.76
CA VAL A 399 -30.91 -13.77 -11.83
C VAL A 399 -30.05 -14.27 -10.66
N ALA A 400 -30.60 -14.32 -9.43
CA ALA A 400 -29.92 -14.87 -8.27
C ALA A 400 -29.63 -16.38 -8.41
N ARG A 401 -30.61 -17.15 -8.89
CA ARG A 401 -30.44 -18.59 -9.14
C ARG A 401 -29.37 -18.85 -10.20
N THR A 402 -29.37 -18.08 -11.28
CA THR A 402 -28.34 -18.14 -12.32
C THR A 402 -26.96 -17.80 -11.76
N SER A 403 -26.86 -16.74 -10.95
CA SER A 403 -25.61 -16.37 -10.27
C SER A 403 -25.08 -17.51 -9.40
N ALA A 404 -25.93 -18.13 -8.58
CA ALA A 404 -25.56 -19.25 -7.73
C ALA A 404 -25.09 -20.48 -8.53
N GLY A 405 -25.75 -20.77 -9.66
CA GLY A 405 -25.35 -21.84 -10.58
C GLY A 405 -23.97 -21.60 -11.21
N LEU A 406 -23.69 -20.38 -11.65
CA LEU A 406 -22.38 -19.99 -12.18
C LEU A 406 -21.27 -20.07 -11.12
N ALA A 407 -21.55 -19.65 -9.89
CA ALA A 407 -20.62 -19.82 -8.77
C ALA A 407 -20.31 -21.30 -8.51
N ALA A 408 -21.33 -22.16 -8.46
CA ALA A 408 -21.13 -23.60 -8.29
C ALA A 408 -20.27 -24.17 -9.42
N ARG A 409 -20.56 -23.81 -10.68
CA ARG A 409 -19.78 -24.26 -11.84
C ARG A 409 -18.33 -23.81 -11.79
N ALA A 410 -18.07 -22.57 -11.41
CA ALA A 410 -16.72 -22.06 -11.27
C ALA A 410 -15.91 -22.81 -10.19
N LEU A 411 -16.53 -23.13 -9.06
CA LEU A 411 -15.89 -23.92 -7.99
C LEU A 411 -15.66 -25.38 -8.40
N GLU A 412 -16.54 -25.99 -9.20
CA GLU A 412 -16.33 -27.32 -9.77
C GLU A 412 -15.11 -27.36 -10.69
N LEU A 413 -14.96 -26.34 -11.53
CA LEU A 413 -13.87 -26.24 -12.50
C LEU A 413 -12.53 -25.95 -11.81
N GLU A 414 -12.48 -24.98 -10.90
CA GLU A 414 -11.23 -24.53 -10.24
C GLU A 414 -11.44 -24.20 -8.76
N ALA A 415 -11.60 -25.23 -7.93
CA ALA A 415 -11.89 -25.09 -6.50
C ALA A 415 -10.84 -24.35 -5.66
N ASN A 416 -9.60 -24.23 -6.14
CA ASN A 416 -8.48 -23.62 -5.42
C ASN A 416 -7.84 -22.43 -6.17
N ASN A 417 -8.54 -21.84 -7.14
CA ASN A 417 -8.07 -20.61 -7.78
C ASN A 417 -8.43 -19.41 -6.88
N PRO A 418 -7.45 -18.61 -6.42
CA PRO A 418 -7.71 -17.50 -5.51
C PRO A 418 -8.66 -16.46 -6.10
N THR A 419 -8.54 -16.13 -7.40
CA THR A 419 -9.42 -15.18 -8.09
C THR A 419 -10.86 -15.69 -8.15
N VAL A 420 -11.06 -16.98 -8.45
CA VAL A 420 -12.37 -17.64 -8.45
C VAL A 420 -13.00 -17.60 -7.06
N LEU A 421 -12.23 -17.93 -6.02
CA LEU A 421 -12.72 -17.94 -4.64
C LEU A 421 -13.19 -16.55 -4.17
N VAL A 422 -12.49 -15.50 -4.59
CA VAL A 422 -12.78 -14.11 -4.18
C VAL A 422 -14.02 -13.58 -4.87
N ASP A 423 -14.10 -13.73 -6.20
CA ASP A 423 -15.26 -13.27 -6.97
C ASP A 423 -16.54 -13.96 -6.47
N ILE A 424 -16.47 -15.27 -6.17
CA ILE A 424 -17.61 -16.02 -5.66
C ILE A 424 -17.89 -15.69 -4.21
N GLY A 425 -16.87 -15.52 -3.37
CA GLY A 425 -17.04 -15.03 -2.01
C GLY A 425 -17.78 -13.69 -2.01
N TYR A 426 -17.43 -12.81 -2.93
CA TYR A 426 -18.11 -11.53 -3.09
C TYR A 426 -19.54 -11.69 -3.62
N ALA A 427 -19.74 -12.54 -4.64
CA ALA A 427 -21.08 -12.85 -5.16
C ALA A 427 -21.99 -13.39 -4.05
N TYR A 428 -21.50 -14.32 -3.23
CA TYR A 428 -22.23 -14.87 -2.09
C TYR A 428 -22.58 -13.82 -1.04
N SER A 429 -21.74 -12.80 -0.84
CA SER A 429 -22.09 -11.68 0.05
C SER A 429 -23.31 -10.90 -0.45
N TRP A 430 -23.41 -10.68 -1.77
CA TRP A 430 -24.55 -10.00 -2.41
C TRP A 430 -25.82 -10.85 -2.41
N LEU A 431 -25.66 -12.18 -2.51
CA LEU A 431 -26.75 -13.14 -2.36
C LEU A 431 -27.19 -13.37 -0.90
N GLY A 432 -26.52 -12.76 0.08
CA GLY A 432 -26.82 -12.94 1.52
C GLY A 432 -26.32 -14.24 2.13
N LEU A 433 -25.49 -15.00 1.41
CA LEU A 433 -24.89 -16.28 1.83
C LEU A 433 -23.59 -16.05 2.61
N PHE A 434 -23.64 -15.25 3.67
CA PHE A 434 -22.45 -14.74 4.37
C PHE A 434 -21.53 -15.81 4.95
N THR A 435 -22.08 -16.89 5.53
CA THR A 435 -21.25 -17.98 6.06
C THR A 435 -20.45 -18.67 4.95
N ARG A 436 -21.05 -18.83 3.76
CA ARG A 436 -20.34 -19.36 2.58
C ARG A 436 -19.32 -18.34 2.07
N ALA A 437 -19.69 -17.06 2.02
CA ALA A 437 -18.78 -15.99 1.62
C ALA A 437 -17.53 -15.92 2.52
N ALA A 438 -17.70 -15.95 3.84
CA ALA A 438 -16.61 -15.98 4.82
C ALA A 438 -15.69 -17.19 4.58
N THR A 439 -16.26 -18.39 4.44
CA THR A 439 -15.48 -19.62 4.21
C THR A 439 -14.62 -19.53 2.94
N LEU A 440 -15.17 -18.99 1.85
CA LEU A 440 -14.43 -18.81 0.60
C LEU A 440 -13.38 -17.70 0.71
N ALA A 441 -13.70 -16.59 1.38
CA ALA A 441 -12.78 -15.48 1.59
C ALA A 441 -11.57 -15.90 2.45
N GLU A 442 -11.77 -16.73 3.47
CA GLU A 442 -10.67 -17.30 4.27
C GLU A 442 -9.77 -18.22 3.45
N ARG A 443 -10.36 -19.07 2.60
CA ARG A 443 -9.59 -19.93 1.69
C ARG A 443 -8.80 -19.08 0.69
N ALA A 444 -9.40 -18.03 0.16
CA ALA A 444 -8.72 -17.09 -0.72
C ALA A 444 -7.56 -16.37 -0.02
N LEU A 445 -7.74 -15.94 1.23
CA LEU A 445 -6.68 -15.30 2.02
C LEU A 445 -5.51 -16.25 2.29
N LYS A 446 -5.76 -17.54 2.51
CA LYS A 446 -4.69 -18.55 2.65
C LYS A 446 -3.85 -18.71 1.38
N LEU A 447 -4.45 -18.49 0.20
CA LEU A 447 -3.80 -18.64 -1.10
C LEU A 447 -3.20 -17.33 -1.64
N ASN A 448 -3.79 -16.20 -1.28
CA ASN A 448 -3.38 -14.87 -1.68
C ASN A 448 -3.61 -13.90 -0.50
N PRO A 449 -2.67 -13.87 0.46
CA PRO A 449 -2.81 -13.13 1.71
C PRO A 449 -2.67 -11.60 1.54
N ASN A 450 -2.14 -11.14 0.41
CA ASN A 450 -1.81 -9.73 0.17
C ASN A 450 -2.70 -9.06 -0.90
N SER A 451 -3.78 -9.71 -1.32
CA SER A 451 -4.83 -9.03 -2.09
C SER A 451 -5.66 -8.11 -1.18
N ALA A 452 -5.63 -6.80 -1.47
CA ALA A 452 -6.42 -5.80 -0.76
C ALA A 452 -7.93 -6.10 -0.81
N LEU A 453 -8.42 -6.52 -1.98
CA LEU A 453 -9.83 -6.88 -2.17
C LEU A 453 -10.22 -8.12 -1.34
N ASN A 454 -9.34 -9.12 -1.24
CA ASN A 454 -9.57 -10.31 -0.42
C ASN A 454 -9.67 -9.93 1.05
N CYS A 455 -8.73 -9.10 1.52
CA CYS A 455 -8.71 -8.60 2.89
C CYS A 455 -9.98 -7.82 3.21
N ALA A 456 -10.44 -6.95 2.30
CA ALA A 456 -11.65 -6.17 2.47
C ALA A 456 -12.91 -7.04 2.54
N ILE A 457 -13.09 -7.99 1.61
CA ILE A 457 -14.24 -8.89 1.60
C ILE A 457 -14.22 -9.80 2.83
N ALA A 458 -13.08 -10.43 3.12
CA ALA A 458 -12.92 -11.30 4.28
C ALA A 458 -13.18 -10.53 5.57
N GLY A 459 -12.66 -9.30 5.70
CA GLY A 459 -12.86 -8.45 6.86
C GLY A 459 -14.35 -8.26 7.19
N ALA A 460 -15.12 -7.82 6.19
CA ALA A 460 -16.56 -7.63 6.32
C ALA A 460 -17.30 -8.94 6.62
N MET A 461 -16.97 -10.03 5.91
CA MET A 461 -17.66 -11.31 6.06
C MET A 461 -17.37 -12.00 7.39
N LEU A 462 -16.14 -11.88 7.90
CA LEU A 462 -15.74 -12.43 9.20
C LEU A 462 -16.41 -11.68 10.36
N ALA A 463 -16.44 -10.34 10.29
CA ALA A 463 -17.14 -9.55 11.29
C ALA A 463 -18.64 -9.92 11.36
N LEU A 464 -19.27 -10.14 10.20
CA LEU A 464 -20.67 -10.54 10.09
C LEU A 464 -21.01 -11.89 10.73
N VAL A 465 -20.05 -12.80 10.81
CA VAL A 465 -20.21 -14.12 11.46
C VAL A 465 -19.67 -14.12 12.90
N GLY A 466 -19.45 -12.94 13.50
CA GLY A 466 -19.06 -12.77 14.89
C GLY A 466 -17.55 -12.74 15.15
N ARG A 467 -16.71 -12.81 14.10
CA ARG A 467 -15.24 -12.71 14.21
C ARG A 467 -14.80 -11.28 13.93
N THR A 468 -15.25 -10.36 14.77
CA THR A 468 -15.11 -8.91 14.57
C THR A 468 -13.67 -8.44 14.62
N ASP A 469 -12.86 -8.94 15.56
CA ASP A 469 -11.47 -8.51 15.73
C ASP A 469 -10.60 -8.88 14.52
N GLU A 470 -10.72 -10.13 14.06
CA GLU A 470 -10.08 -10.61 12.83
C GLU A 470 -10.57 -9.81 11.62
N GLY A 471 -11.88 -9.52 11.58
CA GLY A 471 -12.50 -8.72 10.54
C GLY A 471 -11.89 -7.32 10.43
N THR A 472 -11.78 -6.60 11.55
CA THR A 472 -11.21 -5.25 11.62
C THR A 472 -9.74 -5.23 11.25
N ALA A 473 -8.95 -6.22 11.68
CA ALA A 473 -7.55 -6.34 11.29
C ALA A 473 -7.39 -6.47 9.77
N LEU A 474 -8.23 -7.29 9.12
CA LEU A 474 -8.20 -7.48 7.67
C LEU A 474 -8.69 -6.24 6.90
N ALA A 475 -9.73 -5.56 7.38
CA ALA A 475 -10.22 -4.33 6.75
C ALA A 475 -9.15 -3.22 6.77
N ARG A 476 -8.42 -3.07 7.88
CA ARG A 476 -7.26 -2.17 7.97
C ARG A 476 -6.13 -2.59 7.03
N LYS A 477 -5.82 -3.90 6.99
CA LYS A 477 -4.82 -4.44 6.07
C LYS A 477 -5.15 -4.09 4.62
N ALA A 478 -6.43 -4.11 4.21
CA ALA A 478 -6.83 -3.72 2.87
C ALA A 478 -6.49 -2.25 2.53
N LEU A 479 -6.73 -1.32 3.46
CA LEU A 479 -6.39 0.10 3.30
C LEU A 479 -4.88 0.32 3.21
N VAL A 480 -4.09 -0.48 3.95
CA VAL A 480 -2.62 -0.44 3.88
C VAL A 480 -2.11 -1.01 2.55
N LEU A 481 -2.68 -2.12 2.07
CA LEU A 481 -2.30 -2.77 0.81
C LEU A 481 -2.65 -1.95 -0.44
N SER A 482 -3.63 -1.04 -0.35
CA SER A 482 -4.00 -0.18 -1.48
C SER A 482 -4.46 1.22 -1.02
N PRO A 483 -3.50 2.07 -0.60
CA PRO A 483 -3.79 3.35 0.05
C PRO A 483 -4.35 4.41 -0.90
N ARG A 484 -4.18 4.24 -2.22
CA ARG A 484 -4.69 5.15 -3.25
C ARG A 484 -5.68 4.47 -4.20
N ASP A 485 -6.32 3.40 -3.74
CA ASP A 485 -7.28 2.68 -4.58
C ASP A 485 -8.49 3.56 -4.91
N PRO A 486 -8.88 3.72 -6.18
CA PRO A 486 -10.16 4.34 -6.54
C PRO A 486 -11.38 3.58 -6.00
N LEU A 487 -11.20 2.33 -5.58
CA LEU A 487 -12.16 1.51 -4.85
C LEU A 487 -12.02 1.62 -3.32
N ALA A 488 -11.24 2.58 -2.80
CA ALA A 488 -11.07 2.79 -1.35
C ALA A 488 -12.40 3.00 -0.61
N HIS A 489 -13.45 3.48 -1.29
CA HIS A 489 -14.80 3.50 -0.73
C HIS A 489 -15.29 2.12 -0.25
N MET A 490 -14.92 1.03 -0.93
CA MET A 490 -15.25 -0.34 -0.51
C MET A 490 -14.44 -0.78 0.71
N PHE A 491 -13.20 -0.32 0.84
CA PHE A 491 -12.35 -0.64 1.99
C PHE A 491 -12.82 0.10 3.23
N HIS A 492 -13.13 1.40 3.11
CA HIS A 492 -13.76 2.17 4.18
C HIS A 492 -15.17 1.66 4.51
N ARG A 493 -15.94 1.18 3.53
CA ARG A 493 -17.20 0.47 3.79
C ARG A 493 -16.96 -0.80 4.62
N SER A 494 -16.00 -1.63 4.22
CA SER A 494 -15.65 -2.86 4.93
C SER A 494 -15.24 -2.56 6.37
N GLU A 495 -14.34 -1.60 6.56
CA GLU A 495 -13.91 -1.13 7.88
C GLU A 495 -15.11 -0.65 8.71
N GLY A 496 -15.98 0.17 8.11
CA GLY A 496 -17.21 0.65 8.73
C GLY A 496 -18.14 -0.48 9.18
N TRP A 497 -18.29 -1.54 8.38
CA TRP A 497 -19.07 -2.72 8.75
C TRP A 497 -18.42 -3.49 9.89
N THR A 498 -17.10 -3.69 9.85
CA THR A 498 -16.40 -4.41 10.91
C THR A 498 -16.55 -3.68 12.25
N HIS A 499 -16.40 -2.35 12.27
CA HIS A 499 -16.62 -1.55 13.46
C HIS A 499 -18.09 -1.55 13.91
N TYR A 500 -19.05 -1.58 12.97
CA TYR A 500 -20.47 -1.67 13.30
C TYR A 500 -20.78 -2.95 14.09
N PHE A 501 -20.36 -4.11 13.57
CA PHE A 501 -20.59 -5.40 14.22
C PHE A 501 -19.72 -5.60 15.46
N ALA A 502 -18.57 -4.92 15.57
CA ALA A 502 -17.79 -4.83 16.81
C ALA A 502 -18.42 -3.93 17.88
N GLY A 503 -19.51 -3.20 17.57
CA GLY A 503 -20.16 -2.25 18.48
C GLY A 503 -19.50 -0.87 18.55
N ASN A 504 -18.45 -0.61 17.77
CA ASN A 504 -17.72 0.66 17.68
C ASN A 504 -18.45 1.67 16.78
N LEU A 505 -19.65 2.07 17.19
CA LEU A 505 -20.60 2.81 16.34
C LEU A 505 -20.07 4.16 15.80
N GLU A 506 -19.30 4.91 16.58
CA GLU A 506 -18.73 6.19 16.12
C GLU A 506 -17.69 5.99 15.03
N THR A 507 -16.73 5.08 15.23
CA THR A 507 -15.73 4.74 14.21
C THR A 507 -16.39 4.20 12.95
N ALA A 508 -17.40 3.32 13.12
CA ALA A 508 -18.18 2.79 12.01
C ALA A 508 -18.80 3.92 11.17
N LYS A 509 -19.41 4.91 11.83
CA LYS A 509 -20.02 6.07 11.19
C LYS A 509 -19.00 6.91 10.43
N THR A 510 -17.84 7.19 11.03
CA THR A 510 -16.76 7.94 10.35
C THR A 510 -16.31 7.23 9.08
N CYS A 511 -15.98 5.94 9.15
CA CYS A 511 -15.55 5.17 7.98
C CYS A 511 -16.63 5.13 6.88
N LEU A 512 -17.89 4.94 7.24
CA LEU A 512 -19.01 4.94 6.29
C LEU A 512 -19.26 6.32 5.66
N GLN A 513 -19.08 7.41 6.43
CA GLN A 513 -19.16 8.78 5.90
C GLN A 513 -18.02 9.08 4.93
N THR A 514 -16.81 8.61 5.21
CA THR A 514 -15.69 8.67 4.25
C THR A 514 -16.05 7.93 2.97
N ALA A 515 -16.57 6.70 3.06
CA ALA A 515 -17.02 5.94 1.89
C ALA A 515 -18.12 6.65 1.09
N ILE A 516 -19.10 7.26 1.77
CA ILE A 516 -20.17 8.08 1.15
C ILE A 516 -19.58 9.26 0.37
N GLY A 517 -18.56 9.95 0.93
CA GLY A 517 -17.91 11.10 0.28
C GLY A 517 -17.13 10.74 -0.99
N MET A 518 -16.74 9.47 -1.14
CA MET A 518 -15.93 8.99 -2.28
C MET A 518 -16.76 8.43 -3.45
N LYS A 519 -18.08 8.20 -3.29
CA LYS A 519 -18.90 7.49 -4.29
C LYS A 519 -20.19 8.24 -4.66
N ALA A 520 -20.60 8.08 -5.92
CA ALA A 520 -21.85 8.65 -6.46
C ALA A 520 -23.14 7.97 -5.96
N ASP A 521 -23.13 6.66 -5.63
CA ASP A 521 -24.31 5.91 -5.16
C ASP A 521 -23.97 5.10 -3.88
N PRO A 522 -24.13 5.71 -2.69
CA PRO A 522 -23.76 5.10 -1.41
C PRO A 522 -24.98 4.54 -0.66
N ALA A 523 -25.97 3.99 -1.36
CA ALA A 523 -27.25 3.58 -0.80
C ALA A 523 -27.11 2.63 0.42
N LEU A 524 -26.22 1.63 0.31
CA LEU A 524 -26.00 0.67 1.38
C LEU A 524 -25.27 1.30 2.57
N GLU A 525 -24.26 2.14 2.33
CA GLU A 525 -23.56 2.88 3.39
C GLU A 525 -24.50 3.81 4.14
N ARG A 526 -25.36 4.54 3.45
CA ARG A 526 -26.39 5.39 4.07
C ARG A 526 -27.36 4.57 4.92
N THR A 527 -27.71 3.35 4.48
CA THR A 527 -28.56 2.44 5.26
C THR A 527 -27.84 2.01 6.55
N PHE A 528 -26.55 1.71 6.52
CA PHE A 528 -25.78 1.46 7.74
C PHE A 528 -25.67 2.68 8.65
N VAL A 529 -25.47 3.88 8.11
CA VAL A 529 -25.48 5.13 8.89
C VAL A 529 -26.84 5.34 9.55
N ALA A 530 -27.95 5.05 8.86
CA ALA A 530 -29.29 5.09 9.45
C ALA A 530 -29.42 4.11 10.62
N ALA A 531 -28.90 2.88 10.50
CA ALA A 531 -28.93 1.89 11.58
C ALA A 531 -28.14 2.37 12.80
N ILE A 532 -26.97 2.98 12.57
CA ILE A 532 -26.15 3.60 13.63
C ILE A 532 -26.94 4.71 14.34
N LEU A 533 -27.57 5.60 13.57
CA LEU A 533 -28.34 6.72 14.12
C LEU A 533 -29.54 6.24 14.97
N VAL A 534 -30.23 5.17 14.57
CA VAL A 534 -31.29 4.56 15.40
C VAL A 534 -30.73 4.02 16.71
N ARG A 535 -29.61 3.28 16.67
CA ARG A 535 -28.94 2.77 17.88
C ARG A 535 -28.45 3.87 18.83
N GLN A 536 -28.22 5.07 18.29
CA GLN A 536 -27.87 6.28 19.04
C GLN A 536 -29.10 7.09 19.52
N GLY A 537 -30.33 6.64 19.23
CA GLY A 537 -31.58 7.32 19.57
C GLY A 537 -31.99 8.44 18.60
N ASN A 538 -31.23 8.67 17.53
CA ASN A 538 -31.44 9.76 16.57
C ASN A 538 -32.35 9.35 15.40
N LYS A 539 -33.58 8.90 15.69
CA LYS A 539 -34.50 8.33 14.69
C LYS A 539 -34.86 9.29 13.54
N ASP A 540 -34.98 10.59 13.81
CA ASP A 540 -35.32 11.57 12.77
C ASP A 540 -34.16 11.83 11.80
N LEU A 541 -32.92 11.78 12.27
CA LEU A 541 -31.75 11.81 11.40
C LEU A 541 -31.65 10.52 10.57
N ALA A 542 -31.96 9.38 11.18
CA ALA A 542 -31.94 8.08 10.50
C ALA A 542 -32.97 8.01 9.36
N ARG A 543 -34.21 8.47 9.59
CA ARG A 543 -35.23 8.56 8.53
C ARG A 543 -34.77 9.42 7.35
N ARG A 544 -34.13 10.57 7.62
CA ARG A 544 -33.58 11.43 6.57
C ARG A 544 -32.52 10.74 5.71
N GLU A 545 -31.71 9.85 6.29
CA GLU A 545 -30.77 9.06 5.48
C GLU A 545 -31.49 8.05 4.58
N LEU A 546 -32.53 7.36 5.09
CA LEU A 546 -33.35 6.45 4.27
C LEU A 546 -34.10 7.20 3.17
N ASP A 547 -34.65 8.38 3.47
CA ASP A 547 -35.33 9.23 2.49
C ASP A 547 -34.40 9.62 1.34
N ARG A 548 -33.13 9.92 1.62
CA ARG A 548 -32.13 10.19 0.58
C ARG A 548 -31.90 8.99 -0.33
N VAL A 549 -31.80 7.79 0.25
CA VAL A 549 -31.66 6.54 -0.54
C VAL A 549 -32.87 6.33 -1.45
N ILE A 550 -34.08 6.59 -0.96
CA ILE A 550 -35.31 6.50 -1.74
C ILE A 550 -35.34 7.56 -2.86
N GLN A 551 -35.01 8.81 -2.56
CA GLN A 551 -34.99 9.93 -3.52
C GLN A 551 -33.96 9.71 -4.64
N GLN A 552 -32.88 8.99 -4.35
CA GLN A 552 -31.85 8.62 -5.34
C GLN A 552 -32.25 7.43 -6.23
N GLY A 553 -33.45 6.86 -6.05
CA GLY A 553 -33.96 5.74 -6.83
C GLY A 553 -33.47 4.37 -6.34
N SER A 554 -32.79 4.30 -5.21
CA SER A 554 -32.18 3.08 -4.67
C SER A 554 -33.04 2.43 -3.56
N ARG A 555 -34.38 2.59 -3.63
CA ARG A 555 -35.31 2.01 -2.63
C ARG A 555 -35.14 0.50 -2.48
N CYS A 556 -34.94 -0.21 -3.59
CA CYS A 556 -34.72 -1.66 -3.60
C CYS A 556 -33.54 -2.07 -2.70
N VAL A 557 -32.51 -1.23 -2.55
CA VAL A 557 -31.37 -1.53 -1.66
C VAL A 557 -31.81 -1.65 -0.21
N ILE A 558 -32.76 -0.82 0.26
CA ILE A 558 -33.31 -0.91 1.62
C ILE A 558 -34.14 -2.19 1.77
N GLU A 559 -35.03 -2.47 0.82
CA GLU A 559 -35.89 -3.67 0.85
C GLU A 559 -35.03 -4.95 0.85
N ASN A 560 -33.94 -4.94 0.08
CA ASN A 560 -33.06 -6.08 -0.09
C ASN A 560 -32.18 -6.37 1.13
N VAL A 561 -32.02 -5.43 2.08
CA VAL A 561 -31.33 -5.74 3.34
C VAL A 561 -32.14 -6.71 4.21
N PHE A 562 -33.46 -6.73 4.08
CA PHE A 562 -34.38 -7.56 4.87
C PHE A 562 -34.60 -8.98 4.36
N ARG A 563 -33.95 -9.36 3.24
CA ARG A 563 -34.02 -10.72 2.69
C ARG A 563 -33.47 -11.76 3.69
N ALA A 564 -34.00 -12.97 3.60
CA ALA A 564 -33.58 -14.12 4.40
C ALA A 564 -32.08 -14.37 4.31
N ARG A 565 -31.46 -14.60 5.46
CA ARG A 565 -30.03 -14.94 5.58
C ARG A 565 -29.86 -16.13 6.49
N THR A 566 -28.78 -16.87 6.29
CA THR A 566 -28.49 -18.07 7.09
C THR A 566 -28.40 -17.76 8.58
N THR A 567 -28.87 -18.70 9.39
CA THR A 567 -28.75 -18.66 10.86
C THR A 567 -27.28 -18.58 11.30
N GLY A 568 -27.01 -17.83 12.37
CA GLY A 568 -25.65 -17.66 12.94
C GLY A 568 -24.87 -16.42 12.51
N THR A 569 -25.53 -15.43 11.87
CA THR A 569 -24.90 -14.14 11.52
C THR A 569 -25.39 -13.01 12.43
N LEU A 570 -24.61 -11.94 12.55
CA LEU A 570 -24.99 -10.70 13.25
C LEU A 570 -25.86 -9.77 12.38
N TRP A 571 -26.32 -10.21 11.20
CA TRP A 571 -27.05 -9.34 10.26
C TRP A 571 -28.37 -8.78 10.84
N ARG A 572 -29.01 -9.51 11.76
CA ARG A 572 -30.20 -9.01 12.47
C ARG A 572 -29.90 -7.74 13.26
N GLU A 573 -28.71 -7.60 13.84
CA GLU A 573 -28.31 -6.39 14.55
C GLU A 573 -28.29 -5.14 13.66
N PHE A 574 -28.02 -5.32 12.36
CA PHE A 574 -28.09 -4.24 11.37
C PHE A 574 -29.53 -3.95 10.91
N THR A 575 -30.33 -4.99 10.69
CA THR A 575 -31.69 -4.82 10.13
C THR A 575 -32.74 -4.42 11.16
N ASP A 576 -32.62 -4.83 12.42
CA ASP A 576 -33.60 -4.53 13.46
C ASP A 576 -33.76 -3.01 13.69
N PRO A 577 -32.68 -2.20 13.81
CA PRO A 577 -32.81 -0.75 13.91
C PRO A 577 -33.47 -0.11 12.67
N ILE A 578 -33.23 -0.64 11.47
CA ILE A 578 -33.89 -0.12 10.24
C ILE A 578 -35.37 -0.45 10.24
N ARG A 579 -35.75 -1.64 10.73
CA ARG A 579 -37.16 -2.06 10.85
C ARG A 579 -37.97 -1.12 11.74
N GLU A 580 -37.36 -0.49 12.73
CA GLU A 580 -38.04 0.47 13.62
C GLU A 580 -38.45 1.78 12.93
N ILE A 581 -37.83 2.12 11.80
CA ILE A 581 -37.99 3.44 11.16
C ILE A 581 -38.41 3.38 9.69
N TYR A 582 -38.40 2.19 9.07
CA TYR A 582 -38.76 2.01 7.66
C TYR A 582 -40.21 1.53 7.52
N ASP A 583 -41.05 2.40 6.96
CA ASP A 583 -42.50 2.13 6.77
C ASP A 583 -42.83 1.57 5.37
N GLY A 584 -41.83 1.24 4.56
CA GLY A 584 -42.01 0.70 3.21
C GLY A 584 -42.34 -0.79 3.18
N PRO A 585 -42.68 -1.34 2.00
CA PRO A 585 -42.96 -2.77 1.86
C PRO A 585 -41.71 -3.60 2.20
N LEU A 586 -41.90 -4.66 2.99
CA LEU A 586 -40.86 -5.63 3.31
C LEU A 586 -41.16 -6.96 2.59
N PRO A 587 -40.14 -7.78 2.26
CA PRO A 587 -40.36 -9.09 1.65
C PRO A 587 -41.28 -9.95 2.53
N GLU A 588 -42.30 -10.59 1.93
CA GLU A 588 -43.34 -11.36 2.63
C GLU A 588 -42.78 -12.64 3.30
N HIS A 589 -41.60 -13.11 2.88
CA HIS A 589 -40.94 -14.32 3.40
C HIS A 589 -39.46 -14.07 3.75
N PRO A 590 -39.16 -13.49 4.93
CA PRO A 590 -37.79 -13.24 5.37
C PRO A 590 -37.06 -14.49 5.93
N ASP A 591 -37.69 -15.67 5.95
CA ASP A 591 -37.14 -16.91 6.54
C ASP A 591 -37.23 -18.16 5.62
N GLU A 592 -37.66 -18.03 4.36
CA GLU A 592 -37.61 -19.09 3.32
C GLU A 592 -36.51 -18.79 2.29
#